data_AF-A0A5C9ELH4-F1
#
_entry.id   AF-A0A5C9ELH4-F1
#
_cell.length_a   1.000
_cell.length_b   1.000
_cell.length_c   1.000
_cell.angle_alpha   90.00
_cell.angle_beta   90.00
_cell.angle_gamma   90.00
#
_symmetry.space_group_name_H-M   'P 1'
#
loop_
_entity.id
_entity.type
_entity.pdbx_description
1 polymer ?
#
loop_
_entity_poly.entity_id
_entity_poly.type
_entity_poly.pdbx_seq_one_letter_code
_entity_poly.pdbx_strand_id
1 'polypeptide(L)'
;MVVIRNPAPKKEYKVNEFLSLKLENGITNIYVKNRQFRQCMYLLLNIPTEKIRDYEEIDSIDKAAEHLDRSMEGNRSGKYGIDPEVEFWGHCSNITAWAENGYDTRILHRNLAFPLLKRLVEVGDPQARKVFKEEIALRLSSNHPTVINYLIQENYLRHLSSQELESIFDDINLSFLDKLVRNLKQALESPQPTSDNQILYLFQNLFRSFNQKHIPLIFSKIKKRISHQHHNKMALLIYENYKNKSSFPEIKFINNNIDSFDLDDFNLIEYNSKIIGILEEENAQIFLNDKNIESIYNIEGFEVIYDSIEELNLNNNIIETLKGIEKFPNLKILNLDNNMISDLSQLKTLSMLEDLSIRNNRITNLENLDGLESLKRINLSGNTYLKEIPETLNQLPHLESVKVWNCDIRIYNESTKKFFWNDQNYRYFTGYTQEALQYYEKTHKANARSREDGGLYKDFTRWVIKMNALIRENKISYGDIEKFEELTEHNAIWSGKLTKKFEKWLFNKSQMKITEFF
;
A
#
# COMPACT_ATOMS: atom_id res chain seq x y z
N MET A 1 5.46 23.46 -39.42
CA MET A 1 4.52 23.44 -38.26
C MET A 1 3.23 24.14 -38.68
N VAL A 2 2.19 23.39 -39.04
CA VAL A 2 0.86 23.96 -39.24
C VAL A 2 0.21 24.00 -37.86
N VAL A 3 0.11 25.21 -37.28
CA VAL A 3 -0.65 25.43 -36.05
C VAL A 3 -2.13 25.37 -36.45
N ILE A 4 -2.74 24.20 -36.26
CA ILE A 4 -4.20 24.06 -36.35
C ILE A 4 -4.77 24.80 -35.13
N ARG A 5 -5.12 26.07 -35.30
CA ARG A 5 -5.92 26.81 -34.32
C ARG A 5 -7.34 26.26 -34.39
N ASN A 6 -7.75 25.48 -33.39
CA ASN A 6 -9.18 25.21 -33.19
C ASN A 6 -9.90 26.55 -32.97
N PRO A 7 -11.03 26.80 -33.64
CA PRO A 7 -11.83 28.00 -33.39
C PRO A 7 -12.23 28.07 -31.92
N ALA A 8 -12.31 29.29 -31.37
CA ALA A 8 -12.79 29.49 -30.00
C ALA A 8 -14.19 28.87 -29.84
N PRO A 9 -14.48 28.15 -28.74
CA PRO A 9 -15.76 27.50 -28.54
C PRO A 9 -16.87 28.54 -28.50
N LYS A 10 -18.03 28.23 -29.12
CA LYS A 10 -19.19 29.12 -29.10
C LYS A 10 -19.75 29.27 -27.68
N LYS A 11 -19.67 28.22 -26.88
CA LYS A 11 -20.05 28.16 -25.44
C LYS A 11 -19.14 27.16 -24.72
N GLU A 12 -18.78 27.47 -23.48
CA GLU A 12 -18.06 26.58 -22.56
C GLU A 12 -18.82 26.51 -21.24
N TYR A 13 -18.93 25.30 -20.69
CA TYR A 13 -19.56 25.05 -19.40
C TYR A 13 -18.63 24.20 -18.53
N LYS A 14 -18.29 24.70 -17.35
CA LYS A 14 -17.42 24.00 -16.41
C LYS A 14 -18.29 23.25 -15.40
N VAL A 15 -18.16 21.92 -15.37
CA VAL A 15 -18.88 21.06 -14.43
C VAL A 15 -18.16 21.06 -13.08
N ASN A 16 -16.85 20.87 -13.09
CA ASN A 16 -16.00 20.96 -11.90
C ASN A 16 -14.56 21.33 -12.30
N GLU A 17 -13.61 21.24 -11.36
CA GLU A 17 -12.20 21.59 -11.63
C GLU A 17 -11.52 20.71 -12.71
N PHE A 18 -12.02 19.49 -12.91
CA PHE A 18 -11.45 18.52 -13.84
C PHE A 18 -12.26 18.36 -15.13
N LEU A 19 -13.55 18.70 -15.13
CA LEU A 19 -14.48 18.37 -16.20
C LEU A 19 -15.17 19.62 -16.76
N SER A 20 -15.13 19.79 -18.08
CA SER A 20 -15.87 20.83 -18.80
C SER A 20 -16.42 20.34 -20.13
N LEU A 21 -17.43 21.03 -20.65
CA LEU A 21 -18.00 20.79 -21.98
C LEU A 21 -17.86 22.05 -22.83
N LYS A 22 -17.59 21.89 -24.12
CA LYS A 22 -17.50 22.99 -25.08
C LYS A 22 -18.32 22.70 -26.32
N LEU A 23 -19.06 23.69 -26.81
CA LEU A 23 -19.78 23.62 -28.07
C LEU A 23 -18.89 24.15 -29.19
N GLU A 24 -18.41 23.25 -30.05
CA GLU A 24 -17.46 23.54 -31.12
C GLU A 24 -17.99 22.98 -32.43
N ASN A 25 -18.15 23.83 -33.46
CA ASN A 25 -18.67 23.44 -34.77
C ASN A 25 -20.04 22.72 -34.74
N GLY A 26 -20.90 23.09 -33.79
CA GLY A 26 -22.22 22.47 -33.60
C GLY A 26 -22.17 21.07 -32.96
N ILE A 27 -21.04 20.70 -32.34
CA ILE A 27 -20.85 19.45 -31.63
C ILE A 27 -20.45 19.75 -30.19
N THR A 28 -21.09 19.08 -29.24
CA THR A 28 -20.71 19.14 -27.82
C THR A 28 -19.50 18.25 -27.59
N ASN A 29 -18.43 18.79 -27.01
CA ASN A 29 -17.20 18.06 -26.71
C ASN A 29 -16.94 18.08 -25.20
N ILE A 30 -16.61 16.93 -24.62
CA ILE A 30 -16.22 16.81 -23.21
C ILE A 30 -14.71 16.98 -23.09
N TYR A 31 -14.25 17.68 -22.06
CA TYR A 31 -12.85 17.91 -21.76
C TYR A 31 -12.56 17.48 -20.33
N VAL A 32 -11.50 16.67 -20.17
CA VAL A 32 -10.95 16.30 -18.86
C VAL A 32 -9.58 16.93 -18.71
N LYS A 33 -9.42 17.83 -17.74
CA LYS A 33 -8.20 18.63 -17.50
C LYS A 33 -7.67 19.28 -18.79
N ASN A 34 -8.56 19.98 -19.51
CA ASN A 34 -8.30 20.66 -20.78
C ASN A 34 -7.89 19.75 -21.95
N ARG A 35 -8.06 18.42 -21.86
CA ARG A 35 -7.87 17.49 -22.98
C ARG A 35 -9.21 16.95 -23.43
N GLN A 36 -9.48 17.03 -24.74
CA GLN A 36 -10.71 16.51 -25.32
C GLN A 36 -10.84 15.01 -25.03
N PHE A 37 -11.96 14.61 -24.46
CA PHE A 37 -12.33 13.24 -24.19
C PHE A 37 -13.11 12.70 -25.39
N ARG A 38 -12.55 11.72 -26.10
CA ARG A 38 -13.11 11.19 -27.35
C ARG A 38 -13.74 9.83 -27.09
N GLN A 39 -15.03 9.84 -26.77
CA GLN A 39 -15.86 8.65 -26.61
C GLN A 39 -17.28 8.99 -27.12
N CYS A 40 -18.03 8.00 -27.64
CA CYS A 40 -19.36 8.26 -28.17
C CYS A 40 -20.30 8.76 -27.05
N MET A 41 -20.92 9.92 -27.27
CA MET A 41 -21.97 10.46 -26.41
C MET A 41 -23.31 9.88 -26.85
N TYR A 42 -24.16 9.55 -25.88
CA TYR A 42 -25.53 9.14 -26.14
C TYR A 42 -26.46 9.97 -25.27
N LEU A 43 -27.38 10.68 -25.91
CA LEU A 43 -28.42 11.43 -25.23
C LEU A 43 -29.70 10.62 -25.35
N LEU A 44 -30.15 10.02 -24.24
CA LEU A 44 -31.45 9.34 -24.18
C LEU A 44 -32.54 10.41 -24.11
N LEU A 45 -32.95 10.93 -25.27
CA LEU A 45 -33.87 12.07 -25.35
C LEU A 45 -35.27 11.75 -25.87
N ASN A 46 -35.64 10.48 -26.05
CA ASN A 46 -36.99 10.16 -26.52
C ASN A 46 -37.59 8.97 -25.78
N ILE A 47 -38.16 9.26 -24.60
CA ILE A 47 -39.14 8.38 -23.97
C ILE A 47 -40.51 8.97 -24.31
N PRO A 48 -41.36 8.30 -25.12
CA PRO A 48 -42.72 8.76 -25.38
C PRO A 48 -43.45 8.98 -24.04
N THR A 49 -44.16 10.10 -23.89
CA THR A 49 -44.88 10.43 -22.64
C THR A 49 -45.84 9.34 -22.19
N GLU A 50 -46.35 8.56 -23.14
CA GLU A 50 -47.24 7.42 -22.93
C GLU A 50 -46.56 6.21 -22.29
N LYS A 51 -45.23 6.10 -22.40
CA LYS A 51 -44.44 5.02 -21.82
C LYS A 51 -43.78 5.38 -20.48
N ILE A 52 -43.86 6.63 -20.01
CA ILE A 52 -43.19 7.10 -18.76
C ILE A 52 -43.49 6.20 -17.55
N ARG A 53 -44.71 5.65 -17.46
CA ARG A 53 -45.12 4.73 -16.39
C ARG A 53 -44.36 3.40 -16.39
N ASP A 54 -43.83 2.97 -17.54
CA ASP A 54 -42.98 1.78 -17.66
C ASP A 54 -41.55 2.03 -17.11
N TYR A 55 -41.20 3.28 -16.77
CA TYR A 55 -39.87 3.69 -16.30
C TYR A 55 -39.81 4.00 -14.78
N GLU A 56 -40.92 3.88 -14.04
CA GLU A 56 -40.95 4.13 -12.59
C GLU A 56 -40.12 3.10 -11.80
N GLU A 57 -39.85 1.92 -12.36
CA GLU A 57 -39.04 0.84 -11.75
C GLU A 57 -37.62 0.72 -12.33
N ILE A 58 -37.06 1.78 -12.91
CA ILE A 58 -35.75 1.71 -13.56
C ILE A 58 -34.61 2.17 -12.65
N ASP A 59 -33.76 1.22 -12.29
CA ASP A 59 -32.63 1.42 -11.36
C ASP A 59 -31.36 1.98 -12.03
N SER A 60 -31.28 2.00 -13.37
CA SER A 60 -30.16 2.58 -14.11
C SER A 60 -30.51 2.95 -15.55
N ILE A 61 -29.78 3.90 -16.12
CA ILE A 61 -29.97 4.33 -17.51
C ILE A 61 -29.64 3.22 -18.53
N ASP A 62 -28.75 2.27 -18.18
CA ASP A 62 -28.51 1.08 -19.00
C ASP A 62 -29.76 0.18 -19.09
N LYS A 63 -30.50 0.02 -17.98
CA LYS A 63 -31.77 -0.74 -17.95
C LYS A 63 -32.82 -0.05 -18.83
N ALA A 64 -32.92 1.28 -18.79
CA ALA A 64 -33.78 2.04 -19.71
C ALA A 64 -33.38 1.84 -21.17
N ALA A 65 -32.09 1.89 -21.48
CA ALA A 65 -31.57 1.72 -22.84
C ALA A 65 -31.85 0.31 -23.40
N GLU A 66 -31.83 -0.73 -22.56
CA GLU A 66 -32.16 -2.10 -22.96
C GLU A 66 -33.63 -2.29 -23.36
N HIS A 67 -34.53 -1.50 -22.78
CA HIS A 67 -35.98 -1.54 -23.06
C HIS A 67 -36.36 -0.64 -24.26
N LEU A 68 -35.46 0.24 -24.68
CA LEU A 68 -35.62 1.08 -25.86
C LEU A 68 -35.12 0.33 -27.09
N ASP A 69 -35.90 0.39 -28.17
CA ASP A 69 -35.64 -0.34 -29.42
C ASP A 69 -34.21 -0.05 -29.94
N ARG A 70 -33.44 -1.11 -30.20
CA ARG A 70 -32.01 -1.08 -30.59
C ARG A 70 -31.75 -0.45 -31.95
N SER A 71 -32.80 0.01 -32.64
CA SER A 71 -32.72 0.74 -33.91
C SER A 71 -31.93 2.05 -33.83
N MET A 72 -31.67 2.58 -32.62
CA MET A 72 -30.80 3.73 -32.40
C MET A 72 -29.31 3.40 -32.16
N GLU A 73 -28.92 2.12 -32.12
CA GLU A 73 -27.51 1.71 -31.87
C GLU A 73 -26.58 1.85 -33.09
N GLY A 74 -27.09 2.22 -34.28
CA GLY A 74 -26.30 2.07 -35.52
C GLY A 74 -26.36 3.19 -36.56
N ASN A 75 -27.31 4.13 -36.51
CA ASN A 75 -27.51 5.06 -37.62
C ASN A 75 -27.37 6.52 -37.18
N ARG A 76 -26.18 7.10 -37.44
CA ARG A 76 -25.97 8.57 -37.50
C ARG A 76 -26.77 9.26 -38.62
N SER A 77 -27.70 8.56 -39.28
CA SER A 77 -28.52 9.03 -40.38
C SER A 77 -29.92 9.50 -39.97
N GLY A 78 -30.29 9.41 -38.69
CA GLY A 78 -31.49 10.03 -38.14
C GLY A 78 -31.16 11.28 -37.33
N LYS A 79 -30.70 12.36 -37.95
CA LYS A 79 -30.62 13.67 -37.28
C LYS A 79 -32.06 14.13 -36.98
N TYR A 80 -32.56 13.81 -35.79
CA TYR A 80 -33.69 14.53 -35.22
C TYR A 80 -33.29 16.00 -35.09
N GLY A 81 -34.17 16.92 -35.51
CA GLY A 81 -33.91 18.37 -35.62
C GLY A 81 -33.83 19.09 -34.27
N ILE A 82 -32.98 18.62 -33.35
CA ILE A 82 -32.68 19.31 -32.10
C ILE A 82 -31.62 20.36 -32.39
N ASP A 83 -31.86 21.59 -31.96
CA ASP A 83 -30.88 22.66 -32.07
C ASP A 83 -29.59 22.30 -31.29
N PRO A 84 -28.38 22.47 -31.87
CA PRO A 84 -27.13 22.12 -31.21
C PRO A 84 -26.92 22.76 -29.83
N GLU A 85 -27.49 23.95 -29.58
CA GLU A 85 -27.40 24.59 -28.27
C GLU A 85 -28.32 23.92 -27.24
N VAL A 86 -29.51 23.47 -27.66
CA VAL A 86 -30.43 22.72 -26.79
C VAL A 86 -29.81 21.38 -26.42
N GLU A 87 -29.21 20.69 -27.38
CA GLU A 87 -28.48 19.44 -27.12
C GLU A 87 -27.29 19.65 -26.18
N PHE A 88 -26.53 20.74 -26.38
CA PHE A 88 -25.40 21.11 -25.50
C PHE A 88 -25.82 21.25 -24.04
N TRP A 89 -26.92 21.95 -23.76
CA TRP A 89 -27.41 22.10 -22.39
C TRP A 89 -27.95 20.80 -21.80
N GLY A 90 -28.56 19.94 -22.62
CA GLY A 90 -28.95 18.58 -22.19
C GLY A 90 -27.75 17.74 -21.75
N HIS A 91 -26.67 17.73 -22.53
CA HIS A 91 -25.42 17.04 -22.15
C HIS A 91 -24.79 17.65 -20.90
N CYS A 92 -24.75 18.99 -20.78
CA CYS A 92 -24.25 19.66 -19.59
C CYS A 92 -25.03 19.24 -18.35
N SER A 93 -26.37 19.25 -18.42
CA SER A 93 -27.23 18.86 -17.31
C SER A 93 -27.00 17.42 -16.86
N ASN A 94 -26.90 16.48 -17.80
CA ASN A 94 -26.67 15.06 -17.47
C ASN A 94 -25.30 14.83 -16.82
N ILE A 95 -24.25 15.46 -17.34
CA ILE A 95 -22.90 15.33 -16.79
C ILE A 95 -22.77 16.03 -15.44
N THR A 96 -23.45 17.17 -15.25
CA THR A 96 -23.53 17.83 -13.94
C THR A 96 -24.23 16.94 -12.93
N ALA A 97 -25.40 16.40 -13.26
CA ALA A 97 -26.11 15.49 -12.36
C ALA A 97 -25.26 14.27 -11.98
N TRP A 98 -24.55 13.68 -12.94
CA TRP A 98 -23.62 12.58 -12.68
C TRP A 98 -22.48 12.97 -11.72
N ALA A 99 -21.85 14.13 -11.94
CA ALA A 99 -20.76 14.60 -11.10
C ALA A 99 -21.21 14.98 -9.68
N GLU A 100 -22.38 15.64 -9.55
CA GLU A 100 -22.95 16.05 -8.27
C GLU A 100 -23.43 14.86 -7.42
N ASN A 101 -23.86 13.77 -8.06
CA ASN A 101 -24.20 12.51 -7.39
C ASN A 101 -22.98 11.60 -7.20
N GLY A 102 -21.79 12.19 -7.04
CA GLY A 102 -20.59 11.45 -6.66
C GLY A 102 -20.07 10.47 -7.73
N TYR A 103 -20.38 10.71 -9.01
CA TYR A 103 -20.04 9.86 -10.14
C TYR A 103 -20.78 8.52 -10.23
N ASP A 104 -21.98 8.43 -9.67
CA ASP A 104 -22.85 7.25 -9.76
C ASP A 104 -23.04 6.77 -11.21
N THR A 105 -22.49 5.60 -11.52
CA THR A 105 -22.46 5.04 -12.88
C THR A 105 -23.82 4.56 -13.38
N ARG A 106 -24.89 4.65 -12.57
CA ARG A 106 -26.27 4.39 -12.99
C ARG A 106 -26.90 5.58 -13.71
N ILE A 107 -26.36 6.78 -13.54
CA ILE A 107 -26.90 8.04 -14.10
C ILE A 107 -26.53 8.23 -15.57
N LEU A 108 -25.30 7.84 -15.95
CA LEU A 108 -24.83 7.88 -17.34
C LEU A 108 -24.71 6.47 -17.91
N HIS A 109 -24.89 6.34 -19.22
CA HIS A 109 -24.74 5.04 -19.88
C HIS A 109 -23.31 4.51 -19.72
N ARG A 110 -23.15 3.20 -19.53
CA ARG A 110 -21.84 2.55 -19.24
C ARG A 110 -20.71 2.95 -20.18
N ASN A 111 -21.02 3.17 -21.47
CA ASN A 111 -20.05 3.56 -22.50
C ASN A 111 -19.48 4.97 -22.32
N LEU A 112 -20.09 5.80 -21.48
CA LEU A 112 -19.62 7.13 -21.13
C LEU A 112 -19.18 7.18 -19.65
N ALA A 113 -19.99 6.63 -18.74
CA ALA A 113 -19.76 6.69 -17.29
C ALA A 113 -18.39 6.13 -16.91
N PHE A 114 -18.11 4.86 -17.26
CA PHE A 114 -16.88 4.19 -16.86
C PHE A 114 -15.62 4.78 -17.53
N PRO A 115 -15.60 5.02 -18.86
CA PRO A 115 -14.47 5.67 -19.50
C PRO A 115 -14.15 7.06 -18.95
N LEU A 116 -15.19 7.85 -18.65
CA LEU A 116 -15.02 9.19 -18.10
C LEU A 116 -14.52 9.14 -16.65
N LEU A 117 -15.08 8.25 -15.82
CA LEU A 117 -14.64 8.03 -14.45
C LEU A 117 -13.18 7.57 -14.40
N LYS A 118 -12.80 6.62 -15.25
CA LYS A 118 -11.42 6.16 -15.41
C LYS A 118 -10.49 7.32 -15.76
N ARG A 119 -10.91 8.18 -16.70
CA ARG A 119 -10.11 9.34 -17.09
C ARG A 119 -9.93 10.36 -15.96
N LEU A 120 -10.95 10.54 -15.12
CA LEU A 120 -10.88 11.40 -13.94
C LEU A 120 -9.88 10.86 -12.89
N VAL A 121 -9.88 9.54 -12.66
CA VAL A 121 -8.88 8.87 -11.81
C VAL A 121 -7.45 9.14 -12.30
N GLU A 122 -7.22 8.99 -13.61
CA GLU A 122 -5.92 9.19 -14.26
C GLU A 122 -5.41 10.63 -14.11
N VAL A 123 -6.30 11.64 -14.18
CA VAL A 123 -5.89 13.05 -14.04
C VAL A 123 -5.76 13.52 -12.59
N GLY A 124 -6.13 12.67 -11.62
CA GLY A 124 -5.94 12.90 -10.20
C GLY A 124 -7.15 13.41 -9.44
N ASP A 125 -8.37 13.23 -9.95
CA ASP A 125 -9.60 13.58 -9.24
C ASP A 125 -9.74 12.72 -7.95
N PRO A 126 -9.79 13.34 -6.74
CA PRO A 126 -9.87 12.61 -5.48
C PRO A 126 -11.18 11.83 -5.29
N GLN A 127 -12.31 12.40 -5.71
CA GLN A 127 -13.62 11.76 -5.59
C GLN A 127 -13.69 10.55 -6.53
N ALA A 128 -13.21 10.70 -7.77
CA ALA A 128 -13.15 9.60 -8.74
C ALA A 128 -12.28 8.44 -8.23
N ARG A 129 -11.13 8.74 -7.62
CA ARG A 129 -10.24 7.71 -7.03
C ARG A 129 -10.90 6.91 -5.92
N LYS A 130 -11.74 7.56 -5.12
CA LYS A 130 -12.48 6.93 -4.02
C LYS A 130 -13.51 5.94 -4.55
N VAL A 131 -14.32 6.36 -5.52
CA VAL A 131 -15.50 5.58 -5.95
C VAL A 131 -15.23 4.63 -7.13
N PHE A 132 -14.13 4.77 -7.87
CA PHE A 132 -13.92 4.02 -9.13
C PHE A 132 -14.04 2.50 -8.99
N LYS A 133 -13.39 1.91 -7.99
CA LYS A 133 -13.49 0.47 -7.74
C LYS A 133 -14.86 0.06 -7.22
N GLU A 134 -15.44 0.88 -6.34
CA GLU A 134 -16.77 0.66 -5.75
C GLU A 134 -17.82 0.63 -6.86
N GLU A 135 -17.80 1.58 -7.80
CA GLU A 135 -18.72 1.63 -8.94
C GLU A 135 -18.56 0.40 -9.86
N ILE A 136 -17.34 -0.07 -10.11
CA ILE A 136 -17.12 -1.32 -10.86
C ILE A 136 -17.76 -2.49 -10.10
N ALA A 137 -17.51 -2.61 -8.79
CA ALA A 137 -18.06 -3.68 -7.97
C ALA A 137 -19.59 -3.66 -7.89
N LEU A 138 -20.18 -2.48 -7.68
CA LEU A 138 -21.63 -2.25 -7.66
C LEU A 138 -22.29 -2.65 -8.97
N ARG A 139 -21.70 -2.26 -10.10
CA ARG A 139 -22.26 -2.57 -11.42
C ARG A 139 -22.03 -4.02 -11.84
N LEU A 140 -20.98 -4.69 -11.36
CA LEU A 140 -20.86 -6.14 -11.50
C LEU A 140 -21.97 -6.85 -10.75
N SER A 141 -22.27 -6.38 -9.53
CA SER A 141 -23.31 -6.93 -8.66
C SER A 141 -24.73 -6.61 -9.13
N SER A 142 -24.86 -5.66 -10.06
CA SER A 142 -26.13 -5.38 -10.72
C SER A 142 -26.45 -6.51 -11.70
N ASN A 143 -27.64 -7.11 -11.61
CA ASN A 143 -28.11 -8.20 -12.48
C ASN A 143 -28.36 -7.76 -13.94
N HIS A 144 -27.47 -6.95 -14.52
CA HIS A 144 -27.51 -6.43 -15.89
C HIS A 144 -26.41 -7.08 -16.75
N PRO A 145 -26.73 -8.13 -17.51
CA PRO A 145 -25.73 -8.89 -18.27
C PRO A 145 -24.94 -8.04 -19.28
N THR A 146 -25.55 -7.00 -19.88
CA THR A 146 -24.85 -6.14 -20.85
C THR A 146 -23.78 -5.27 -20.19
N VAL A 147 -24.03 -4.82 -18.96
CA VAL A 147 -23.10 -4.01 -18.15
C VAL A 147 -21.94 -4.90 -17.69
N ILE A 148 -22.24 -6.09 -17.17
CA ILE A 148 -21.22 -7.07 -16.77
C ILE A 148 -20.32 -7.41 -17.96
N ASN A 149 -20.91 -7.72 -19.12
CA ASN A 149 -20.15 -8.03 -20.34
C ASN A 149 -19.27 -6.87 -20.79
N TYR A 150 -19.77 -5.63 -20.72
CA TYR A 150 -18.99 -4.43 -21.03
C TYR A 150 -17.78 -4.29 -20.09
N LEU A 151 -17.98 -4.44 -18.78
CA LEU A 151 -16.91 -4.31 -17.79
C LEU A 151 -15.81 -5.37 -17.97
N ILE A 152 -16.19 -6.58 -18.38
CA ILE A 152 -15.26 -7.65 -18.74
C ILE A 152 -14.48 -7.27 -20.00
N GLN A 153 -15.17 -6.96 -21.10
CA GLN A 153 -14.55 -6.69 -22.41
C GLN A 153 -13.60 -5.49 -22.39
N GLU A 154 -13.96 -4.45 -21.66
CA GLU A 154 -13.15 -3.23 -21.51
C GLU A 154 -12.08 -3.35 -20.40
N ASN A 155 -11.88 -4.56 -19.84
CA ASN A 155 -10.85 -4.91 -18.87
C ASN A 155 -10.93 -4.16 -17.52
N TYR A 156 -12.12 -3.72 -17.10
CA TYR A 156 -12.29 -3.01 -15.82
C TYR A 156 -11.99 -3.89 -14.60
N LEU A 157 -12.19 -5.21 -14.74
CA LEU A 157 -11.89 -6.20 -13.70
C LEU A 157 -10.41 -6.26 -13.31
N ARG A 158 -9.50 -5.75 -14.16
CA ARG A 158 -8.07 -5.67 -13.85
C ARG A 158 -7.75 -4.66 -12.74
N HIS A 159 -8.67 -3.76 -12.44
CA HIS A 159 -8.51 -2.74 -11.39
C HIS A 159 -8.90 -3.24 -10.00
N LEU A 160 -9.60 -4.37 -9.92
CA LEU A 160 -9.98 -5.00 -8.66
C LEU A 160 -8.88 -5.94 -8.16
N SER A 161 -8.77 -6.11 -6.85
CA SER A 161 -7.92 -7.10 -6.20
C SER A 161 -8.57 -8.48 -6.25
N SER A 162 -7.78 -9.54 -6.00
CA SER A 162 -8.33 -10.90 -5.93
C SER A 162 -9.39 -11.05 -4.81
N GLN A 163 -9.23 -10.34 -3.68
CA GLN A 163 -10.21 -10.36 -2.58
C GLN A 163 -11.49 -9.61 -2.95
N GLU A 164 -11.36 -8.44 -3.57
CA GLU A 164 -12.49 -7.66 -4.08
C GLU A 164 -13.31 -8.50 -5.08
N LEU A 165 -12.64 -9.18 -6.03
CA LEU A 165 -13.31 -10.07 -6.98
C LEU A 165 -13.95 -11.30 -6.35
N GLU A 166 -13.29 -11.91 -5.35
CA GLU A 166 -13.80 -13.11 -4.70
C GLU A 166 -15.13 -12.84 -4.00
N SER A 167 -15.21 -11.74 -3.23
CA SER A 167 -16.44 -11.28 -2.60
C SER A 167 -17.55 -11.03 -3.63
N ILE A 168 -17.24 -10.34 -4.73
CA ILE A 168 -18.19 -10.04 -5.80
C ILE A 168 -18.72 -11.33 -6.45
N PHE A 169 -17.86 -12.31 -6.70
CA PHE A 169 -18.22 -13.53 -7.40
C PHE A 169 -18.99 -14.57 -6.57
N ASP A 170 -19.00 -14.45 -5.25
CA ASP A 170 -19.84 -15.28 -4.40
C ASP A 170 -21.31 -14.86 -4.46
N ASP A 171 -21.57 -13.56 -4.66
CA ASP A 171 -22.92 -13.00 -4.66
C ASP A 171 -23.59 -12.94 -6.05
N ILE A 172 -22.82 -13.19 -7.13
CA ILE A 172 -23.30 -13.03 -8.51
C ILE A 172 -23.31 -14.36 -9.27
N ASN A 173 -24.36 -14.56 -10.06
CA ASN A 173 -24.36 -15.61 -11.07
C ASN A 173 -23.36 -15.29 -12.19
N LEU A 174 -22.24 -16.02 -12.22
CA LEU A 174 -21.17 -15.91 -13.24
C LEU A 174 -21.60 -16.45 -14.61
N SER A 175 -22.73 -15.98 -15.16
CA SER A 175 -23.26 -16.44 -16.45
C SER A 175 -22.30 -16.18 -17.62
N PHE A 176 -21.43 -15.19 -17.49
CA PHE A 176 -20.35 -14.94 -18.46
C PHE A 176 -19.38 -16.13 -18.57
N LEU A 177 -19.22 -16.94 -17.51
CA LEU A 177 -18.44 -18.18 -17.54
C LEU A 177 -19.19 -19.32 -18.24
N ASP A 178 -20.52 -19.27 -18.36
CA ASP A 178 -21.30 -20.40 -18.87
C ASP A 178 -20.95 -20.73 -20.32
N LYS A 179 -20.74 -19.71 -21.17
CA LYS A 179 -20.30 -19.93 -22.55
C LYS A 179 -18.93 -20.62 -22.60
N LEU A 180 -18.00 -20.19 -21.75
CA LEU A 180 -16.69 -20.80 -21.64
C LEU A 180 -16.80 -22.25 -21.15
N VAL A 181 -17.53 -22.49 -20.07
CA VAL A 181 -17.71 -23.82 -19.49
C VAL A 181 -18.37 -24.76 -20.49
N ARG A 182 -19.37 -24.31 -21.25
CA ARG A 182 -19.97 -25.10 -22.34
C ARG A 182 -18.94 -25.47 -23.41
N ASN A 183 -18.15 -24.50 -23.87
CA ASN A 183 -17.10 -24.74 -24.87
C ASN A 183 -16.01 -25.67 -24.33
N LEU A 184 -15.64 -25.55 -23.05
CA LEU A 184 -14.69 -26.43 -22.39
C LEU A 184 -15.23 -27.85 -22.29
N LYS A 185 -16.51 -28.03 -21.91
CA LYS A 185 -17.15 -29.36 -21.89
C LYS A 185 -17.17 -29.99 -23.27
N GLN A 186 -17.59 -29.24 -24.29
CA GLN A 186 -17.57 -29.71 -25.67
C GLN A 186 -16.17 -30.12 -26.14
N ALA A 187 -15.16 -29.33 -25.78
CA ALA A 187 -13.77 -29.65 -26.06
C ALA A 187 -13.29 -30.89 -25.28
N LEU A 188 -13.62 -31.03 -24.01
CA LEU A 188 -13.10 -32.10 -23.16
C LEU A 188 -13.83 -33.45 -23.36
N GLU A 189 -15.10 -33.42 -23.80
CA GLU A 189 -15.98 -34.60 -23.95
C GLU A 189 -16.12 -35.05 -25.41
N SER A 190 -15.43 -34.39 -26.35
CA SER A 190 -15.43 -34.77 -27.76
C SER A 190 -14.78 -36.14 -27.99
N PRO A 191 -15.33 -37.00 -28.87
CA PRO A 191 -14.73 -38.31 -29.21
C PRO A 191 -13.40 -38.19 -29.98
N GLN A 192 -13.07 -37.01 -30.49
CA GLN A 192 -11.76 -36.71 -31.08
C GLN A 192 -10.87 -36.04 -30.03
N PRO A 193 -9.57 -36.39 -29.93
CA PRO A 193 -8.67 -35.77 -28.97
C PRO A 193 -8.56 -34.27 -29.26
N THR A 194 -9.16 -33.47 -28.38
CA THR A 194 -9.06 -32.02 -28.44
C THR A 194 -7.64 -31.61 -28.14
N SER A 195 -7.05 -30.80 -29.03
CA SER A 195 -5.70 -30.31 -28.83
C SER A 195 -5.64 -29.40 -27.62
N ASP A 196 -4.59 -29.55 -26.83
CA ASP A 196 -4.30 -28.70 -25.67
C ASP A 196 -4.31 -27.20 -26.04
N ASN A 197 -3.94 -26.90 -27.29
CA ASN A 197 -4.01 -25.58 -27.89
C ASN A 197 -5.44 -24.98 -27.90
N GLN A 198 -6.48 -25.77 -28.12
CA GLN A 198 -7.87 -25.29 -28.09
C GLN A 198 -8.31 -24.94 -26.68
N ILE A 199 -8.00 -25.80 -25.70
CA ILE A 199 -8.29 -25.55 -24.28
C ILE A 199 -7.55 -24.30 -23.81
N LEU A 200 -6.26 -24.19 -24.16
CA LEU A 200 -5.43 -23.06 -23.80
C LEU A 200 -5.93 -21.76 -24.44
N TYR A 201 -6.35 -21.78 -25.71
CA TYR A 201 -6.94 -20.63 -26.38
C TYR A 201 -8.19 -20.11 -25.65
N LEU A 202 -9.05 -21.02 -25.14
CA LEU A 202 -10.22 -20.64 -24.36
C LEU A 202 -9.84 -19.94 -23.04
N PHE A 203 -8.88 -20.48 -22.29
CA PHE A 203 -8.38 -19.85 -21.06
C PHE A 203 -7.69 -18.51 -21.33
N GLN A 204 -6.83 -18.43 -22.34
CA GLN A 204 -6.16 -17.20 -22.72
C GLN A 204 -7.15 -16.10 -23.09
N ASN A 205 -8.21 -16.43 -23.85
CA ASN A 205 -9.27 -15.47 -24.18
C ASN A 205 -10.02 -14.97 -22.94
N LEU A 206 -10.29 -15.84 -21.97
CA LEU A 206 -10.89 -15.42 -20.70
C LEU A 206 -9.94 -14.50 -19.94
N PHE A 207 -8.72 -14.96 -19.68
CA PHE A 207 -7.75 -14.27 -18.83
C PHE A 207 -7.29 -12.93 -19.41
N ARG A 208 -7.50 -12.66 -20.71
CA ARG A 208 -7.33 -11.30 -21.28
C ARG A 208 -8.09 -10.26 -20.48
N SER A 209 -9.28 -10.57 -19.97
CA SER A 209 -10.11 -9.58 -19.25
C SER A 209 -9.68 -9.36 -17.79
N PHE A 210 -8.71 -10.13 -17.29
CA PHE A 210 -8.32 -10.17 -15.88
C PHE A 210 -6.82 -9.89 -15.69
N ASN A 211 -6.43 -9.59 -14.44
CA ASN A 211 -5.04 -9.61 -14.05
C ASN A 211 -4.59 -11.08 -13.87
N GLN A 212 -3.33 -11.40 -14.16
CA GLN A 212 -2.80 -12.76 -13.96
C GLN A 212 -2.88 -13.19 -12.48
N LYS A 213 -2.82 -12.24 -11.55
CA LYS A 213 -3.08 -12.46 -10.11
C LYS A 213 -4.45 -13.05 -9.80
N HIS A 214 -5.41 -12.93 -10.73
CA HIS A 214 -6.77 -13.46 -10.57
C HIS A 214 -6.89 -14.90 -11.05
N ILE A 215 -5.92 -15.42 -11.83
CA ILE A 215 -6.00 -16.75 -12.45
C ILE A 215 -6.38 -17.86 -11.45
N PRO A 216 -5.78 -17.98 -10.24
CA PRO A 216 -6.18 -19.03 -9.29
C PRO A 216 -7.65 -18.95 -8.86
N LEU A 217 -8.17 -17.72 -8.67
CA LEU A 217 -9.57 -17.49 -8.29
C LEU A 217 -10.49 -17.85 -9.45
N ILE A 218 -10.21 -17.35 -10.65
CA ILE A 218 -11.06 -17.63 -11.82
C ILE A 218 -11.07 -19.12 -12.14
N PHE A 219 -9.90 -19.75 -12.10
CA PHE A 219 -9.76 -21.17 -12.36
C PHE A 219 -10.50 -22.01 -11.32
N SER A 220 -10.46 -21.65 -10.03
CA SER A 220 -11.22 -22.39 -9.00
C SER A 220 -12.73 -22.32 -9.23
N LYS A 221 -13.28 -21.18 -9.67
CA LYS A 221 -14.71 -21.05 -10.03
C LYS A 221 -15.07 -21.89 -11.26
N ILE A 222 -14.19 -22.00 -12.26
CA ILE A 222 -14.39 -22.86 -13.44
C ILE A 222 -14.29 -24.34 -13.08
N LYS A 223 -13.30 -24.72 -12.27
CA LYS A 223 -13.05 -26.08 -11.80
C LYS A 223 -14.30 -26.69 -11.15
N LYS A 224 -15.02 -25.90 -10.35
CA LYS A 224 -16.31 -26.30 -9.73
C LYS A 224 -17.45 -26.63 -10.72
N ARG A 225 -17.34 -26.21 -12.00
CA ARG A 225 -18.38 -26.38 -13.03
C ARG A 225 -18.05 -27.44 -14.09
N ILE A 226 -16.89 -28.10 -13.98
CA ILE A 226 -16.37 -29.12 -14.90
C ILE A 226 -16.08 -30.42 -14.14
N SER A 227 -16.22 -31.57 -14.80
CA SER A 227 -15.94 -32.89 -14.21
C SER A 227 -14.51 -33.01 -13.65
N HIS A 228 -14.38 -33.65 -12.49
CA HIS A 228 -13.11 -33.85 -11.77
C HIS A 228 -12.01 -34.51 -12.61
N GLN A 229 -12.38 -35.42 -13.52
CA GLN A 229 -11.43 -36.12 -14.38
C GLN A 229 -10.59 -35.19 -15.28
N HIS A 230 -11.04 -33.95 -15.51
CA HIS A 230 -10.33 -32.98 -16.35
C HIS A 230 -9.55 -31.94 -15.56
N HIS A 231 -9.66 -31.94 -14.23
CA HIS A 231 -9.06 -30.90 -13.37
C HIS A 231 -7.54 -30.88 -13.50
N ASN A 232 -6.89 -32.04 -13.40
CA ASN A 232 -5.43 -32.16 -13.47
C ASN A 232 -4.88 -31.67 -14.80
N LYS A 233 -5.45 -32.14 -15.92
CA LYS A 233 -5.06 -31.69 -17.27
C LYS A 233 -5.14 -30.17 -17.42
N MET A 234 -6.24 -29.55 -16.99
CA MET A 234 -6.40 -28.09 -17.11
C MET A 234 -5.44 -27.32 -16.20
N ALA A 235 -5.21 -27.80 -14.97
CA ALA A 235 -4.29 -27.19 -14.03
C ALA A 235 -2.86 -27.15 -14.60
N LEU A 236 -2.38 -28.28 -15.13
CA LEU A 236 -1.07 -28.39 -15.77
C LEU A 236 -0.94 -27.48 -16.99
N LEU A 237 -1.95 -27.42 -17.87
CA LEU A 237 -1.94 -26.54 -19.05
C LEU A 237 -1.86 -25.05 -18.69
N ILE A 238 -2.59 -24.63 -17.64
CA ILE A 238 -2.53 -23.25 -17.16
C ILE A 238 -1.15 -22.99 -16.53
N TYR A 239 -0.68 -23.88 -15.67
CA TYR A 239 0.61 -23.73 -15.01
C TYR A 239 1.76 -23.58 -16.03
N GLU A 240 1.89 -24.51 -16.98
CA GLU A 240 2.96 -24.47 -17.99
C GLU A 240 2.94 -23.19 -18.84
N ASN A 241 1.75 -22.65 -19.14
CA ASN A 241 1.63 -21.43 -19.93
C ASN A 241 1.90 -20.13 -19.11
N TYR A 242 1.76 -20.17 -17.79
CA TYR A 242 1.80 -18.98 -16.93
C TYR A 242 2.94 -18.95 -15.90
N LYS A 243 3.60 -20.07 -15.58
CA LYS A 243 4.67 -20.17 -14.55
C LYS A 243 5.76 -19.12 -14.70
N ASN A 244 6.22 -18.89 -15.92
CA ASN A 244 7.27 -17.91 -16.23
C ASN A 244 6.80 -16.44 -16.27
N LYS A 245 5.55 -16.14 -15.88
CA LYS A 245 5.02 -14.76 -15.87
C LYS A 245 5.14 -14.18 -14.47
N SER A 246 5.85 -13.07 -14.33
CA SER A 246 6.12 -12.41 -13.03
C SER A 246 4.87 -12.04 -12.21
N SER A 247 3.71 -11.84 -12.85
CA SER A 247 2.45 -11.55 -12.15
C SER A 247 1.57 -12.78 -11.89
N PHE A 248 1.98 -13.97 -12.33
CA PHE A 248 1.28 -15.21 -12.04
C PHE A 248 1.59 -15.65 -10.60
N PRO A 249 0.57 -15.82 -9.75
CA PRO A 249 0.76 -16.22 -8.36
C PRO A 249 0.94 -17.74 -8.28
N GLU A 250 2.08 -18.21 -8.76
CA GLU A 250 2.44 -19.62 -8.93
C GLU A 250 2.17 -20.48 -7.69
N ILE A 251 2.75 -20.10 -6.55
CA ILE A 251 2.57 -20.80 -5.27
C ILE A 251 1.10 -20.91 -4.87
N LYS A 252 0.31 -19.84 -5.07
CA LYS A 252 -1.13 -19.88 -4.78
C LYS A 252 -1.87 -20.81 -5.74
N PHE A 253 -1.44 -20.86 -7.01
CA PHE A 253 -2.03 -21.73 -8.00
C PHE A 253 -1.76 -23.22 -7.70
N ILE A 254 -0.53 -23.56 -7.35
CA ILE A 254 -0.13 -24.93 -6.98
C ILE A 254 -0.88 -25.38 -5.73
N ASN A 255 -0.87 -24.59 -4.65
CA ASN A 255 -1.62 -24.92 -3.43
C ASN A 255 -3.12 -25.17 -3.69
N ASN A 256 -3.75 -24.39 -4.57
CA ASN A 256 -5.17 -24.55 -4.92
C ASN A 256 -5.45 -25.81 -5.76
N ASN A 257 -4.41 -26.46 -6.29
CA ASN A 257 -4.50 -27.59 -7.20
C ASN A 257 -3.46 -28.67 -6.87
N ILE A 258 -3.19 -28.88 -5.59
CA ILE A 258 -2.10 -29.75 -5.13
C ILE A 258 -2.21 -31.17 -5.70
N ASP A 259 -3.44 -31.72 -5.79
CA ASP A 259 -3.74 -33.04 -6.36
C ASP A 259 -3.41 -33.18 -7.86
N SER A 260 -3.08 -32.06 -8.52
CA SER A 260 -2.76 -32.01 -9.95
C SER A 260 -1.25 -32.04 -10.24
N PHE A 261 -0.40 -31.90 -9.23
CA PHE A 261 1.05 -31.83 -9.39
C PHE A 261 1.73 -33.01 -8.71
N ASP A 262 2.78 -33.52 -9.34
CA ASP A 262 3.76 -34.35 -8.65
C ASP A 262 4.70 -33.41 -7.89
N LEU A 263 4.65 -33.43 -6.56
CA LEU A 263 5.39 -32.47 -5.74
C LEU A 263 6.89 -32.80 -5.72
N ASP A 264 7.27 -34.04 -6.06
CA ASP A 264 8.67 -34.48 -6.15
C ASP A 264 9.43 -33.77 -7.29
N ASP A 265 8.70 -33.17 -8.26
CA ASP A 265 9.29 -32.36 -9.34
C ASP A 265 9.75 -30.97 -8.86
N PHE A 266 9.48 -30.60 -7.61
CA PHE A 266 9.72 -29.26 -7.08
C PHE A 266 10.60 -29.29 -5.82
N ASN A 267 11.53 -28.35 -5.72
CA ASN A 267 12.21 -28.04 -4.47
C ASN A 267 11.34 -27.08 -3.65
N LEU A 268 10.42 -27.61 -2.84
CA LEU A 268 9.41 -26.81 -2.14
C LEU A 268 9.94 -26.22 -0.83
N ILE A 269 9.49 -25.01 -0.51
CA ILE A 269 9.57 -24.44 0.84
C ILE A 269 8.17 -24.50 1.43
N GLU A 270 8.05 -25.12 2.60
CA GLU A 270 6.77 -25.35 3.26
C GLU A 270 6.70 -24.72 4.65
N TYR A 271 5.49 -24.34 5.05
CA TYR A 271 5.19 -23.90 6.40
C TYR A 271 3.79 -24.36 6.77
N ASN A 272 3.67 -25.13 7.86
CA ASN A 272 2.41 -25.74 8.32
C ASN A 272 1.67 -26.49 7.18
N SER A 273 2.38 -27.34 6.44
CA SER A 273 1.85 -28.13 5.31
C SER A 273 1.32 -27.32 4.12
N LYS A 274 1.72 -26.04 4.02
CA LYS A 274 1.41 -25.18 2.89
C LYS A 274 2.69 -24.78 2.18
N ILE A 275 2.68 -24.88 0.86
CA ILE A 275 3.79 -24.41 0.03
C ILE A 275 3.82 -22.88 0.12
N ILE A 276 4.96 -22.32 0.52
CA ILE A 276 5.17 -20.88 0.65
C ILE A 276 6.20 -20.34 -0.36
N GLY A 277 7.03 -21.22 -0.92
CA GLY A 277 8.00 -20.91 -1.97
C GLY A 277 8.43 -22.14 -2.76
N ILE A 278 9.11 -21.91 -3.87
CA ILE A 278 9.81 -22.91 -4.67
C ILE A 278 11.26 -22.42 -4.78
N LEU A 279 12.20 -23.32 -4.53
CA LEU A 279 13.62 -23.08 -4.67
C LEU A 279 14.03 -23.36 -6.11
N GLU A 280 14.64 -22.37 -6.73
CA GLU A 280 15.43 -22.57 -7.93
C GLU A 280 16.83 -23.02 -7.49
N GLU A 281 17.43 -23.99 -8.20
CA GLU A 281 18.80 -24.44 -7.93
C GLU A 281 19.74 -23.23 -7.91
N GLU A 282 20.70 -23.22 -6.97
CA GLU A 282 21.69 -22.13 -6.77
C GLU A 282 21.16 -20.82 -6.16
N ASN A 283 19.89 -20.73 -5.75
CA ASN A 283 19.35 -19.46 -5.26
C ASN A 283 19.84 -19.08 -3.86
N ALA A 284 20.78 -18.13 -3.79
CA ALA A 284 21.26 -17.54 -2.55
C ALA A 284 20.26 -16.56 -1.90
N GLN A 285 19.14 -16.24 -2.56
CA GLN A 285 18.19 -15.20 -2.13
C GLN A 285 16.78 -15.74 -1.99
N ILE A 286 16.25 -15.76 -0.77
CA ILE A 286 14.95 -16.32 -0.45
C ILE A 286 13.98 -15.23 -0.02
N PHE A 287 12.85 -15.11 -0.73
CA PHE A 287 11.81 -14.11 -0.49
C PHE A 287 10.51 -14.75 0.01
N LEU A 288 10.24 -14.64 1.31
CA LEU A 288 9.07 -15.18 2.00
C LEU A 288 8.23 -14.08 2.67
N ASN A 289 8.06 -12.97 1.97
CA ASN A 289 7.21 -11.85 2.40
C ASN A 289 5.73 -12.25 2.40
N ASP A 290 4.95 -11.72 3.35
CA ASP A 290 3.48 -11.82 3.37
C ASP A 290 2.95 -13.28 3.38
N LYS A 291 3.60 -14.17 4.15
CA LYS A 291 3.28 -15.61 4.22
C LYS A 291 2.56 -16.02 5.50
N ASN A 292 2.33 -15.08 6.43
CA ASN A 292 1.78 -15.32 7.77
C ASN A 292 2.63 -16.32 8.59
N ILE A 293 3.96 -16.22 8.46
CA ILE A 293 4.88 -17.06 9.24
C ILE A 293 4.94 -16.54 10.67
N GLU A 294 4.73 -17.41 11.65
CA GLU A 294 4.88 -17.10 13.09
C GLU A 294 6.26 -17.50 13.64
N SER A 295 6.88 -18.51 13.04
CA SER A 295 8.13 -19.10 13.52
C SER A 295 8.98 -19.62 12.36
N ILE A 296 10.24 -19.17 12.29
CA ILE A 296 11.21 -19.60 11.27
C ILE A 296 11.54 -21.09 11.44
N TYR A 297 11.52 -21.60 12.67
CA TYR A 297 11.83 -22.99 12.98
C TYR A 297 10.94 -24.00 12.27
N ASN A 298 9.69 -23.64 11.98
CA ASN A 298 8.70 -24.52 11.32
C ASN A 298 8.72 -24.38 9.80
N ILE A 299 9.68 -23.63 9.24
CA ILE A 299 9.88 -23.61 7.79
C ILE A 299 10.70 -24.84 7.41
N GLU A 300 10.16 -25.61 6.48
CA GLU A 300 10.75 -26.85 5.95
C GLU A 300 11.17 -26.63 4.49
N GLY A 301 12.08 -27.45 3.97
CA GLY A 301 12.57 -27.41 2.59
C GLY A 301 13.94 -26.75 2.41
N PHE A 302 14.60 -26.35 3.50
CA PHE A 302 15.94 -25.76 3.46
C PHE A 302 17.06 -26.75 3.78
N GLU A 303 16.74 -28.01 4.10
CA GLU A 303 17.64 -29.00 4.71
C GLU A 303 18.96 -29.19 3.95
N VAL A 304 18.91 -29.08 2.62
CA VAL A 304 20.06 -29.27 1.73
C VAL A 304 20.73 -27.97 1.26
N ILE A 305 20.17 -26.80 1.58
CA ILE A 305 20.64 -25.49 1.09
C ILE A 305 20.83 -24.43 2.18
N TYR A 306 20.72 -24.77 3.46
CA TYR A 306 21.00 -23.84 4.56
C TYR A 306 22.34 -23.10 4.40
N ASP A 307 23.37 -23.79 3.91
CA ASP A 307 24.71 -23.23 3.71
C ASP A 307 24.83 -22.35 2.46
N SER A 308 23.88 -22.38 1.51
CA SER A 308 23.96 -21.56 0.29
C SER A 308 23.13 -20.28 0.35
N ILE A 309 22.26 -20.12 1.36
CA ILE A 309 21.40 -18.95 1.50
C ILE A 309 22.19 -17.78 2.10
N GLU A 310 22.30 -16.69 1.33
CA GLU A 310 22.97 -15.44 1.74
C GLU A 310 22.00 -14.30 2.05
N GLU A 311 20.79 -14.32 1.46
CA GLU A 311 19.75 -13.34 1.71
C GLU A 311 18.42 -14.01 2.06
N LEU A 312 17.82 -13.59 3.18
CA LEU A 312 16.53 -14.06 3.62
C LEU A 312 15.62 -12.87 3.91
N ASN A 313 14.51 -12.80 3.20
CA ASN A 313 13.52 -11.75 3.35
C ASN A 313 12.19 -12.33 3.89
N LEU A 314 11.87 -11.93 5.11
CA LEU A 314 10.73 -12.37 5.90
C LEU A 314 9.85 -11.17 6.34
N ASN A 315 9.86 -10.08 5.57
CA ASN A 315 9.03 -8.92 5.91
C ASN A 315 7.53 -9.24 5.91
N ASN A 316 6.75 -8.45 6.65
CA ASN A 316 5.29 -8.53 6.69
C ASN A 316 4.78 -9.93 7.06
N ASN A 317 5.40 -10.56 8.04
CA ASN A 317 4.91 -11.78 8.65
C ASN A 317 4.44 -11.48 10.09
N ILE A 318 4.23 -12.52 10.89
CA ILE A 318 3.79 -12.41 12.28
C ILE A 318 4.79 -13.08 13.21
N ILE A 319 6.08 -12.98 12.87
CA ILE A 319 7.18 -13.63 13.58
C ILE A 319 7.37 -12.96 14.94
N GLU A 320 7.32 -13.75 16.00
CA GLU A 320 7.59 -13.30 17.38
C GLU A 320 8.97 -13.73 17.87
N THR A 321 9.44 -14.89 17.42
CA THR A 321 10.71 -15.51 17.81
C THR A 321 11.60 -15.76 16.61
N LEU A 322 12.90 -15.55 16.79
CA LEU A 322 13.91 -15.79 15.76
C LEU A 322 14.49 -17.21 15.82
N LYS A 323 13.92 -18.10 16.66
CA LYS A 323 14.34 -19.51 16.69
C LYS A 323 14.25 -20.13 15.30
N GLY A 324 15.31 -20.83 14.90
CA GLY A 324 15.49 -21.41 13.57
C GLY A 324 16.39 -20.57 12.67
N ILE A 325 16.61 -19.29 12.96
CA ILE A 325 17.51 -18.44 12.17
C ILE A 325 18.97 -18.91 12.26
N GLU A 326 19.34 -19.57 13.36
CA GLU A 326 20.69 -20.11 13.58
C GLU A 326 21.10 -21.17 12.54
N LYS A 327 20.13 -21.72 11.79
CA LYS A 327 20.38 -22.69 10.73
C LYS A 327 20.94 -22.07 9.44
N PHE A 328 21.01 -20.75 9.30
CA PHE A 328 21.50 -20.07 8.09
C PHE A 328 22.91 -19.45 8.34
N PRO A 329 23.99 -20.26 8.34
CA PRO A 329 25.32 -19.80 8.80
C PRO A 329 25.98 -18.77 7.88
N ASN A 330 25.62 -18.76 6.60
CA ASN A 330 26.21 -17.88 5.59
C ASN A 330 25.32 -16.66 5.26
N LEU A 331 24.32 -16.38 6.09
CA LEU A 331 23.40 -15.28 5.88
C LEU A 331 24.11 -13.92 6.01
N LYS A 332 24.04 -13.11 4.96
CA LYS A 332 24.60 -11.76 4.87
C LYS A 332 23.54 -10.67 4.97
N ILE A 333 22.33 -10.94 4.46
CA ILE A 333 21.22 -9.98 4.44
C ILE A 333 19.98 -10.61 5.08
N LEU A 334 19.45 -9.96 6.11
CA LEU A 334 18.23 -10.39 6.81
C LEU A 334 17.23 -9.24 6.89
N ASN A 335 16.07 -9.43 6.27
CA ASN A 335 14.96 -8.48 6.30
C ASN A 335 13.78 -9.05 7.09
N LEU A 336 13.42 -8.38 8.19
CA LEU A 336 12.41 -8.79 9.17
C LEU A 336 11.43 -7.65 9.50
N ASP A 337 11.26 -6.69 8.60
CA ASP A 337 10.39 -5.53 8.79
C ASP A 337 8.93 -5.95 9.01
N ASN A 338 8.20 -5.18 9.83
CA ASN A 338 6.78 -5.38 10.10
C ASN A 338 6.48 -6.80 10.62
N ASN A 339 7.17 -7.21 11.68
CA ASN A 339 6.91 -8.44 12.43
C ASN A 339 6.59 -8.08 13.89
N MET A 340 6.61 -9.06 14.79
CA MET A 340 6.29 -8.90 16.21
C MET A 340 7.48 -9.24 17.12
N ILE A 341 8.71 -9.14 16.60
CA ILE A 341 9.94 -9.57 17.28
C ILE A 341 10.28 -8.61 18.42
N SER A 342 10.62 -9.16 19.59
CA SER A 342 11.10 -8.40 20.74
C SER A 342 12.47 -8.86 21.28
N ASP A 343 12.86 -10.10 21.00
CA ASP A 343 14.14 -10.69 21.43
C ASP A 343 15.03 -10.97 20.21
N LEU A 344 16.30 -10.56 20.32
CA LEU A 344 17.32 -10.70 19.28
C LEU A 344 18.39 -11.74 19.63
N SER A 345 18.23 -12.47 20.74
CA SER A 345 19.25 -13.40 21.26
C SER A 345 19.68 -14.48 20.27
N GLN A 346 18.77 -14.95 19.40
CA GLN A 346 19.08 -15.98 18.40
C GLN A 346 19.90 -15.45 17.21
N LEU A 347 20.08 -14.13 17.06
CA LEU A 347 20.92 -13.56 15.99
C LEU A 347 22.42 -13.73 16.27
N LYS A 348 22.81 -14.00 17.52
CA LYS A 348 24.22 -14.04 17.93
C LYS A 348 25.09 -15.03 17.14
N THR A 349 24.49 -16.03 16.51
CA THR A 349 25.20 -17.03 15.70
C THR A 349 25.50 -16.57 14.28
N LEU A 350 24.92 -15.47 13.80
CA LEU A 350 25.02 -15.01 12.41
C LEU A 350 26.23 -14.10 12.20
N SER A 351 27.44 -14.65 12.35
CA SER A 351 28.70 -13.87 12.26
C SER A 351 28.96 -13.24 10.89
N MET A 352 28.38 -13.81 9.83
CA MET A 352 28.47 -13.32 8.45
C MET A 352 27.44 -12.23 8.09
N LEU A 353 26.51 -11.91 9.00
CA LEU A 353 25.44 -10.96 8.73
C LEU A 353 26.00 -9.55 8.55
N GLU A 354 25.78 -8.94 7.38
CA GLU A 354 26.24 -7.59 7.06
C GLU A 354 25.11 -6.56 7.16
N ASP A 355 23.89 -6.96 6.80
CA ASP A 355 22.69 -6.12 6.74
C ASP A 355 21.54 -6.71 7.54
N LEU A 356 21.04 -5.94 8.51
CA LEU A 356 19.85 -6.29 9.28
C LEU A 356 18.81 -5.18 9.19
N SER A 357 17.66 -5.46 8.59
CA SER A 357 16.47 -4.60 8.70
C SER A 357 15.42 -5.26 9.57
N ILE A 358 15.01 -4.57 10.64
CA ILE A 358 14.01 -5.07 11.59
C ILE A 358 13.07 -3.93 12.01
N ARG A 359 12.64 -3.14 11.02
CA ARG A 359 11.76 -1.99 11.24
C ARG A 359 10.39 -2.42 11.75
N ASN A 360 9.72 -1.52 12.47
CA ASN A 360 8.34 -1.71 12.94
C ASN A 360 8.14 -3.07 13.64
N ASN A 361 9.02 -3.38 14.60
CA ASN A 361 8.92 -4.53 15.48
C ASN A 361 8.64 -4.07 16.93
N ARG A 362 8.81 -4.97 17.90
CA ARG A 362 8.57 -4.73 19.33
C ARG A 362 9.86 -4.71 20.15
N ILE A 363 10.97 -4.29 19.54
CA ILE A 363 12.29 -4.31 20.18
C ILE A 363 12.35 -3.27 21.31
N THR A 364 12.80 -3.72 22.48
CA THR A 364 12.95 -2.87 23.68
C THR A 364 14.40 -2.59 24.04
N ASN A 365 15.32 -3.50 23.69
CA ASN A 365 16.76 -3.38 23.90
C ASN A 365 17.50 -4.12 22.76
N LEU A 366 18.82 -3.92 22.64
CA LEU A 366 19.65 -4.63 21.66
C LEU A 366 20.79 -5.40 22.36
N GLU A 367 20.43 -6.12 23.42
CA GLU A 367 21.34 -7.08 24.02
C GLU A 367 21.61 -8.23 23.03
N ASN A 368 22.73 -8.94 23.21
CA ASN A 368 23.10 -10.13 22.42
C ASN A 368 23.42 -9.92 20.93
N LEU A 369 23.73 -8.69 20.51
CA LEU A 369 24.23 -8.41 19.16
C LEU A 369 25.76 -8.59 19.01
N ASP A 370 26.46 -8.95 20.09
CA ASP A 370 27.92 -9.04 20.16
C ASP A 370 28.54 -10.12 19.25
N GLY A 371 27.75 -11.10 18.80
CA GLY A 371 28.20 -12.11 17.83
C GLY A 371 28.08 -11.71 16.35
N LEU A 372 27.50 -10.55 16.04
CA LEU A 372 27.32 -10.07 14.67
C LEU A 372 28.56 -9.36 14.13
N GLU A 373 29.68 -10.09 14.06
CA GLU A 373 31.02 -9.54 13.79
C GLU A 373 31.11 -8.78 12.45
N SER A 374 30.40 -9.24 11.42
CA SER A 374 30.41 -8.63 10.07
C SER A 374 29.38 -7.52 9.88
N LEU A 375 28.58 -7.16 10.90
CA LEU A 375 27.44 -6.27 10.73
C LEU A 375 27.89 -4.85 10.36
N LYS A 376 27.45 -4.39 9.19
CA LYS A 376 27.75 -3.06 8.64
C LYS A 376 26.59 -2.10 8.83
N ARG A 377 25.35 -2.57 8.68
CA ARG A 377 24.15 -1.72 8.73
C ARG A 377 23.03 -2.38 9.50
N ILE A 378 22.40 -1.62 10.39
CA ILE A 378 21.21 -2.02 11.12
C ILE A 378 20.11 -0.94 11.03
N ASN A 379 18.90 -1.37 10.71
CA ASN A 379 17.72 -0.50 10.66
C ASN A 379 16.67 -0.93 11.67
N LEU A 380 16.53 -0.12 12.72
CA LEU A 380 15.63 -0.33 13.85
C LEU A 380 14.43 0.61 13.82
N SER A 381 14.22 1.32 12.71
CA SER A 381 13.20 2.37 12.64
C SER A 381 11.81 1.86 12.99
N GLY A 382 11.03 2.63 13.74
CA GLY A 382 9.66 2.28 14.14
C GLY A 382 9.55 1.31 15.31
N ASN A 383 10.66 0.91 15.95
CA ASN A 383 10.63 0.22 17.23
C ASN A 383 10.36 1.22 18.36
N THR A 384 9.09 1.56 18.56
CA THR A 384 8.64 2.63 19.46
C THR A 384 8.92 2.39 20.95
N TYR A 385 9.28 1.16 21.35
CA TYR A 385 9.66 0.83 22.73
C TYR A 385 11.17 0.92 22.99
N LEU A 386 11.99 1.11 21.94
CA LEU A 386 13.43 1.27 22.08
C LEU A 386 13.75 2.66 22.63
N LYS A 387 14.23 2.69 23.89
CA LYS A 387 14.45 3.94 24.65
C LYS A 387 15.86 4.50 24.55
N GLU A 388 16.81 3.68 24.11
CA GLU A 388 18.20 4.05 24.02
C GLU A 388 18.89 3.30 22.89
N ILE A 389 19.96 3.89 22.38
CA ILE A 389 20.94 3.16 21.58
C ILE A 389 21.85 2.48 22.60
N PRO A 390 22.06 1.15 22.57
CA PRO A 390 22.90 0.48 23.54
C PRO A 390 24.38 0.55 23.17
N GLU A 391 25.23 0.43 24.20
CA GLU A 391 26.69 0.48 24.04
C GLU A 391 27.26 -0.69 23.23
N THR A 392 26.57 -1.83 23.20
CA THR A 392 26.92 -3.03 22.42
C THR A 392 27.16 -2.71 20.95
N LEU A 393 26.38 -1.78 20.36
CA LEU A 393 26.58 -1.37 18.97
C LEU A 393 27.93 -0.69 18.72
N ASN A 394 28.53 -0.05 19.72
CA ASN A 394 29.85 0.58 19.57
C ASN A 394 30.98 -0.44 19.56
N GLN A 395 30.73 -1.66 20.06
CA GLN A 395 31.70 -2.75 20.12
C GLN A 395 31.78 -3.51 18.79
N LEU A 396 30.80 -3.32 17.89
CA LEU A 396 30.79 -3.96 16.58
C LEU A 396 31.83 -3.31 15.63
N PRO A 397 32.82 -4.08 15.14
CA PRO A 397 34.01 -3.54 14.50
C PRO A 397 33.73 -2.91 13.13
N HIS A 398 32.73 -3.42 12.42
CA HIS A 398 32.38 -3.02 11.05
C HIS A 398 31.09 -2.19 10.97
N LEU A 399 30.47 -1.85 12.10
CA LEU A 399 29.18 -1.15 12.11
C LEU A 399 29.34 0.33 11.68
N GLU A 400 28.76 0.65 10.52
CA GLU A 400 28.84 1.94 9.84
C GLU A 400 27.55 2.75 9.98
N SER A 401 26.38 2.12 9.86
CA SER A 401 25.07 2.79 9.88
C SER A 401 24.09 2.15 10.85
N VAL A 402 23.47 3.01 11.67
CA VAL A 402 22.42 2.65 12.62
C VAL A 402 21.28 3.65 12.43
N LYS A 403 20.11 3.15 12.00
CA LYS A 403 18.90 3.97 11.84
C LYS A 403 17.90 3.67 12.95
N VAL A 404 17.47 4.70 13.67
CA VAL A 404 16.48 4.62 14.76
C VAL A 404 15.34 5.62 14.55
N TRP A 405 14.89 5.80 13.31
CA TRP A 405 13.82 6.75 13.00
C TRP A 405 12.50 6.30 13.62
N ASN A 406 11.70 7.23 14.14
CA ASN A 406 10.43 6.90 14.82
C ASN A 406 10.57 5.91 15.99
N CYS A 407 11.73 5.89 16.67
CA CYS A 407 11.91 5.24 17.96
C CYS A 407 11.69 6.24 19.11
N ASP A 408 11.54 5.76 20.34
CA ASP A 408 11.33 6.60 21.54
C ASP A 408 12.64 6.83 22.30
N ILE A 409 13.67 7.30 21.60
CA ILE A 409 15.01 7.45 22.18
C ILE A 409 15.03 8.58 23.21
N ARG A 410 15.04 8.23 24.50
CA ARG A 410 15.05 9.17 25.63
C ARG A 410 16.39 9.28 26.32
N ILE A 411 17.22 8.25 26.22
CA ILE A 411 18.49 8.17 26.92
C ILE A 411 19.62 8.43 25.94
N TYR A 412 20.47 9.39 26.28
CA TYR A 412 21.74 9.62 25.61
C TYR A 412 22.86 9.32 26.60
N ASN A 413 23.84 8.53 26.18
CA ASN A 413 25.08 8.25 26.91
C ASN A 413 26.27 8.55 25.99
N GLU A 414 27.45 8.85 26.56
CA GLU A 414 28.62 9.24 25.76
C GLU A 414 29.11 8.10 24.86
N SER A 415 28.98 6.85 25.30
CA SER A 415 29.35 5.69 24.48
C SER A 415 28.57 5.67 23.16
N THR A 416 27.27 6.01 23.16
CA THR A 416 26.38 5.89 21.97
C THR A 416 26.38 7.10 21.05
N LYS A 417 27.18 8.11 21.38
CA LYS A 417 27.38 9.32 20.58
C LYS A 417 27.77 9.04 19.13
N LYS A 418 28.52 7.95 18.89
CA LYS A 418 28.97 7.51 17.55
C LYS A 418 27.82 7.48 16.54
N PHE A 419 26.68 6.92 16.94
CA PHE A 419 25.54 6.70 16.06
C PHE A 419 24.39 7.69 16.27
N PHE A 420 24.28 8.26 17.46
CA PHE A 420 23.19 9.19 17.80
C PHE A 420 23.14 10.42 16.87
N TRP A 421 24.28 10.88 16.37
CA TRP A 421 24.35 12.06 15.49
C TRP A 421 24.29 11.73 13.99
N ASN A 422 24.32 10.45 13.62
CA ASN A 422 24.25 9.98 12.23
C ASN A 422 22.80 9.97 11.74
N ASP A 423 22.61 10.03 10.42
CA ASP A 423 21.31 9.82 9.73
C ASP A 423 20.12 10.56 10.35
N GLN A 424 20.37 11.74 10.93
CA GLN A 424 19.36 12.57 11.59
C GLN A 424 18.66 11.90 12.80
N ASN A 425 19.27 10.87 13.43
CA ASN A 425 18.69 10.15 14.58
C ASN A 425 18.26 11.09 15.72
N TYR A 426 19.01 12.16 15.97
CA TYR A 426 18.69 13.20 16.94
C TYR A 426 17.30 13.86 16.77
N ARG A 427 16.69 13.78 15.57
CA ARG A 427 15.34 14.32 15.30
C ARG A 427 14.25 13.58 16.07
N TYR A 428 14.51 12.33 16.44
CA TYR A 428 13.59 11.42 17.14
C TYR A 428 13.93 11.26 18.62
N PHE A 429 14.82 12.09 19.16
CA PHE A 429 15.09 12.12 20.58
C PHE A 429 13.88 12.66 21.34
N THR A 430 13.35 11.90 22.29
CA THR A 430 12.17 12.24 23.10
C THR A 430 12.51 12.49 24.56
N GLY A 431 13.80 12.49 24.93
CA GLY A 431 14.29 12.73 26.29
C GLY A 431 14.25 14.19 26.76
N TYR A 432 13.30 14.98 26.28
CA TYR A 432 13.09 16.38 26.66
C TYR A 432 11.72 16.56 27.32
N THR A 433 11.59 17.54 28.20
CA THR A 433 10.30 17.90 28.82
C THR A 433 9.68 19.11 28.12
N GLN A 434 8.41 19.41 28.40
CA GLN A 434 7.76 20.61 27.87
C GLN A 434 8.41 21.88 28.42
N GLU A 435 8.85 21.87 29.68
CA GLU A 435 9.57 22.97 30.32
C GLU A 435 10.91 23.21 29.63
N ALA A 436 11.64 22.14 29.26
CA ALA A 436 12.89 22.25 28.51
C ALA A 436 12.68 22.93 27.14
N LEU A 437 11.60 22.57 26.44
CA LEU A 437 11.23 23.17 25.16
C LEU A 437 10.91 24.66 25.32
N GLN A 438 10.02 25.00 26.26
CA GLN A 438 9.63 26.39 26.52
C GLN A 438 10.81 27.27 26.94
N TYR A 439 11.64 26.77 27.85
CA TYR A 439 12.83 27.48 28.30
C TYR A 439 13.84 27.70 27.17
N TYR A 440 14.05 26.69 26.31
CA TYR A 440 14.93 26.84 25.15
C TYR A 440 14.43 27.93 24.19
N GLU A 441 13.16 27.87 23.79
CA GLU A 441 12.57 28.80 22.83
C GLU A 441 12.57 30.24 23.37
N LYS A 442 12.32 30.42 24.68
CA LYS A 442 12.42 31.71 25.39
C LYS A 442 13.84 32.27 25.37
N THR A 443 14.85 31.45 25.70
CA THR A 443 16.23 31.91 25.91
C THR A 443 17.05 32.02 24.63
N HIS A 444 16.78 31.19 23.63
CA HIS A 444 17.55 31.12 22.38
C HIS A 444 16.87 31.87 21.22
N LYS A 445 15.62 32.32 21.39
CA LYS A 445 14.82 32.97 20.33
C LYS A 445 14.76 32.16 19.04
N ALA A 446 14.73 30.83 19.17
CA ALA A 446 14.73 29.87 18.07
C ALA A 446 13.80 28.71 18.42
N ASN A 447 13.09 28.16 17.42
CA ASN A 447 12.19 27.02 17.63
C ASN A 447 12.97 25.73 17.88
N ALA A 448 12.46 24.86 18.75
CA ALA A 448 13.05 23.55 19.00
C ALA A 448 12.71 22.53 17.90
N ARG A 449 11.54 22.69 17.26
CA ARG A 449 10.98 21.78 16.25
C ARG A 449 10.97 22.41 14.85
N SER A 450 11.26 21.59 13.86
CA SER A 450 11.12 21.90 12.44
C SER A 450 9.64 22.03 12.05
N ARG A 451 9.34 23.03 11.21
CA ARG A 451 7.97 23.25 10.67
C ARG A 451 7.63 22.32 9.50
N GLU A 452 8.64 21.69 8.88
CA GLU A 452 8.45 20.86 7.68
C GLU A 452 8.06 19.43 8.04
N ASP A 453 8.74 18.84 9.02
CA ASP A 453 8.64 17.42 9.36
C ASP A 453 8.38 17.16 10.85
N GLY A 454 8.27 18.21 11.67
CA GLY A 454 8.04 18.11 13.12
C GLY A 454 9.24 17.59 13.93
N GLY A 455 10.37 17.26 13.28
CA GLY A 455 11.57 16.74 13.93
C GLY A 455 12.32 17.81 14.73
N LEU A 456 13.11 17.39 15.70
CA LEU A 456 13.94 18.32 16.48
C LEU A 456 15.09 18.91 15.67
N TYR A 457 15.42 20.19 15.91
CA TYR A 457 16.68 20.75 15.42
C TYR A 457 17.88 20.21 16.22
N LYS A 458 19.00 20.03 15.53
CA LYS A 458 20.22 19.43 16.11
C LYS A 458 20.72 20.18 17.33
N ASP A 459 20.65 21.50 17.29
CA ASP A 459 21.16 22.35 18.36
C ASP A 459 20.25 22.32 19.60
N PHE A 460 18.93 22.18 19.41
CA PHE A 460 18.02 21.92 20.52
C PHE A 460 18.35 20.59 21.19
N THR A 461 18.48 19.50 20.42
CA THR A 461 18.79 18.18 21.00
C THR A 461 20.12 18.19 21.77
N ARG A 462 21.17 18.84 21.22
CA ARG A 462 22.45 19.02 21.92
C ARG A 462 22.31 19.81 23.22
N TRP A 463 21.52 20.87 23.19
CA TRP A 463 21.28 21.71 24.35
C TRP A 463 20.54 20.92 25.45
N VAL A 464 19.46 20.22 25.10
CA VAL A 464 18.70 19.40 26.06
C VAL A 464 19.59 18.35 26.72
N ILE A 465 20.40 17.63 25.94
CA ILE A 465 21.30 16.60 26.48
C ILE A 465 22.23 17.20 27.54
N LYS A 466 22.84 18.36 27.26
CA LYS A 466 23.71 19.06 28.21
C LYS A 466 22.95 19.57 29.43
N MET A 467 21.76 20.13 29.23
CA MET A 467 20.92 20.62 30.32
C MET A 467 20.48 19.50 31.25
N ASN A 468 20.04 18.36 30.70
CA ASN A 468 19.66 17.20 31.49
C ASN A 468 20.83 16.70 32.36
N ALA A 469 22.05 16.68 31.81
CA ALA A 469 23.25 16.36 32.58
C ALA A 469 23.49 17.36 33.72
N LEU A 470 23.47 18.66 33.43
CA LEU A 470 23.65 19.74 34.41
C LEU A 470 22.61 19.69 35.54
N ILE A 471 21.33 19.52 35.17
CA ILE A 471 20.19 19.41 36.09
C ILE A 471 20.39 18.23 37.04
N ARG A 472 20.75 17.05 36.49
CA ARG A 472 20.98 15.83 37.25
C ARG A 472 22.19 15.95 38.19
N GLU A 473 23.31 16.44 37.69
CA GLU A 473 24.56 16.59 38.46
C GLU A 473 24.41 17.54 39.64
N ASN A 474 23.64 18.62 39.48
CA ASN A 474 23.44 19.63 40.51
C ASN A 474 22.14 19.45 41.31
N LYS A 475 21.34 18.42 41.00
CA LYS A 475 20.04 18.12 41.63
C LYS A 475 19.08 19.34 41.65
N ILE A 476 19.03 20.06 40.54
CA ILE A 476 18.17 21.24 40.36
C ILE A 476 16.99 20.91 39.43
N SER A 477 16.04 21.84 39.29
CA SER A 477 14.90 21.76 38.37
C SER A 477 14.77 23.03 37.50
N TYR A 478 13.99 22.96 36.42
CA TYR A 478 13.64 24.16 35.63
C TYR A 478 12.94 25.23 36.49
N GLY A 479 12.13 24.84 37.47
CA GLY A 479 11.52 25.79 38.41
C GLY A 479 12.53 26.50 39.33
N ASP A 480 13.66 25.84 39.67
CA ASP A 480 14.73 26.50 40.42
C ASP A 480 15.42 27.57 39.57
N ILE A 481 15.63 27.27 38.29
CA ILE A 481 16.23 28.17 37.31
C ILE A 481 15.33 29.40 37.11
N GLU A 482 14.06 29.20 36.77
CA GLU A 482 13.12 30.28 36.51
C GLU A 482 12.94 31.19 37.72
N LYS A 483 12.78 30.61 38.93
CA LYS A 483 12.63 31.38 40.16
C LYS A 483 13.83 32.28 40.46
N PHE A 484 15.05 31.81 40.18
CA PHE A 484 16.25 32.63 40.37
C PHE A 484 16.31 33.78 39.36
N GLU A 485 16.00 33.51 38.10
CA GLU A 485 16.05 34.51 37.03
C GLU A 485 15.00 35.61 37.25
N GLU A 486 13.81 35.26 37.74
CA GLU A 486 12.76 36.21 38.12
C GLU A 486 13.14 37.08 39.32
N LEU A 487 13.76 36.49 40.36
CA LEU A 487 14.11 37.21 41.59
C LEU A 487 15.31 38.14 41.45
N THR A 488 16.22 37.84 40.50
CA THR A 488 17.53 38.50 40.45
C THR A 488 17.83 39.24 39.16
N GLU A 489 16.98 39.08 38.12
CA GLU A 489 17.23 39.57 36.75
C GLU A 489 18.59 39.12 36.18
N HIS A 490 19.15 38.04 36.72
CA HIS A 490 20.42 37.45 36.28
C HIS A 490 20.19 36.03 35.77
N ASN A 491 20.87 35.66 34.69
CA ASN A 491 20.78 34.31 34.14
C ASN A 491 21.31 33.26 35.13
N ALA A 492 20.55 32.18 35.31
CA ALA A 492 20.97 31.05 36.13
C ALA A 492 22.11 30.27 35.47
N ILE A 493 22.04 30.17 34.13
CA ILE A 493 22.95 29.38 33.30
C ILE A 493 23.58 30.29 32.25
N TRP A 494 24.90 30.20 32.11
CA TRP A 494 25.64 30.92 31.08
C TRP A 494 26.69 30.01 30.44
N SER A 495 26.73 29.98 29.10
CA SER A 495 27.64 29.12 28.31
C SER A 495 27.61 27.64 28.73
N GLY A 496 26.43 27.14 29.11
CA GLY A 496 26.23 25.74 29.51
C GLY A 496 26.75 25.38 30.91
N LYS A 497 26.98 26.37 31.79
CA LYS A 497 27.37 26.17 33.20
C LYS A 497 26.49 27.01 34.13
N LEU A 498 26.37 26.59 35.39
CA LEU A 498 25.74 27.40 36.43
C LEU A 498 26.55 28.69 36.65
N THR A 499 25.87 29.81 36.86
CA THR A 499 26.55 31.05 37.26
C THR A 499 26.87 31.01 38.75
N LYS A 500 27.98 31.65 39.17
CA LYS A 500 28.36 31.75 40.60
C LYS A 500 27.25 32.34 41.47
N LYS A 501 26.44 33.24 40.91
CA LYS A 501 25.30 33.85 41.62
C LYS A 501 24.21 32.80 41.86
N PHE A 502 23.91 31.96 40.88
CA PHE A 502 22.92 30.90 41.02
C PHE A 502 23.41 29.78 41.95
N GLU A 503 24.67 29.38 41.87
CA GLU A 503 25.29 28.43 42.81
C GLU A 503 25.16 28.91 44.26
N LYS A 504 25.48 30.19 44.52
CA LYS A 504 25.32 30.80 45.85
C LYS A 504 23.85 30.84 46.29
N TRP A 505 22.93 31.14 45.38
CA TRP A 505 21.50 31.14 45.67
C TRP A 505 20.98 29.74 46.03
N LEU A 506 21.39 28.71 45.30
CA LEU A 506 21.06 27.31 45.60
C LEU A 506 21.58 26.88 46.97
N PHE A 507 22.82 27.27 47.32
CA PHE A 507 23.40 27.01 48.64
C PHE A 507 22.59 27.67 49.76
N ASN A 508 22.19 28.94 49.60
CA ASN A 508 21.38 29.61 50.61
C ASN A 508 19.98 29.00 50.74
N LYS A 509 19.37 28.60 49.62
CA LYS A 509 18.06 27.94 49.59
C LYS A 509 18.07 26.60 50.33
N SER A 510 19.13 25.81 50.18
CA SER A 510 19.25 24.53 50.89
C SER A 510 19.45 24.72 52.39
N GLN A 511 20.19 25.76 52.81
CA GLN A 511 20.36 26.12 54.22
C GLN A 511 19.05 26.60 54.87
N MET A 512 18.24 27.43 54.17
CA MET A 512 16.94 27.89 54.69
C MET A 512 15.96 26.74 54.93
N LYS A 513 15.91 25.74 54.03
CA LYS A 513 15.10 24.54 54.24
C LYS A 513 15.52 23.73 55.46
N ILE A 514 16.80 23.70 55.80
CA ILE A 514 17.30 23.01 57.00
C ILE A 514 16.82 23.75 58.25
N THR A 515 16.93 25.08 58.27
CA THR A 515 16.49 25.90 59.41
C THR A 515 14.96 25.99 59.59
N GLU A 516 14.17 25.78 58.54
CA GLU A 516 12.69 25.66 58.65
C GLU A 516 12.23 24.25 59.06
N PHE A 517 13.10 23.24 58.92
CA PHE A 517 12.83 21.86 59.34
C PHE A 517 13.12 21.65 60.83
N PHE A 518 14.06 22.40 61.40
CA PHE A 518 14.31 22.51 62.84
C PHE A 518 13.38 23.54 63.48
#